data_AF-A0A1E3JN99-F1
#
_entry.id   AF-A0A1E3JN99-F1
#
_cell.length_a   1.000
_cell.length_b   1.000
_cell.length_c   1.000
_cell.angle_alpha   90.00
_cell.angle_beta   90.00
_cell.angle_gamma   90.00
#
_symmetry.space_group_name_H-M   'P 1'
#
loop_
_entity.id
_entity.type
_entity.pdbx_description
1 polymer ?
#
loop_
_entity_poly.entity_id
_entity_poly.type
_entity_poly.pdbx_seq_one_letter_code
_entity_poly.pdbx_strand_id
1 'polypeptide(L)' 'MANILIVQGEDNVFGVYMNEPIVRHEGSYFGSGESFLFKVDGNRHVSPYKWTGKNQYFALCESNFISFGGGYVFSH' A
#
# COMPACT_ATOMS: atom_id res chain seq x y z
N MET A 1 10.30 0.66 -12.56
CA MET A 1 11.12 0.86 -11.34
C MET A 1 10.20 0.62 -10.16
N ALA A 2 10.62 -0.20 -9.20
CA ALA A 2 9.83 -0.49 -8.00
C ALA A 2 10.12 0.55 -6.91
N ASN A 3 9.12 0.83 -6.09
CA ASN A 3 9.19 1.81 -5.02
C ASN A 3 8.84 1.18 -3.68
N ILE A 4 9.43 1.69 -2.61
CA ILE A 4 9.06 1.36 -1.23
C ILE A 4 8.68 2.67 -0.54
N LEU A 5 7.48 2.71 0.02
CA LEU A 5 7.07 3.76 0.95
C LEU A 5 7.17 3.22 2.37
N ILE A 6 7.84 3.97 3.25
CA ILE A 6 7.97 3.65 4.66
C ILE A 6 7.29 4.74 5.47
N VAL A 7 6.44 4.33 6.40
CA VAL A 7 5.84 5.19 7.42
C VAL A 7 6.38 4.75 8.77
N GLN A 8 6.97 5.71 9.48
CA GLN A 8 7.51 5.51 10.82
C GLN A 8 6.72 6.37 11.81
N GLY A 9 6.04 5.70 12.74
CA GLY A 9 5.54 6.29 13.97
C GLY A 9 6.51 6.07 15.13
N GLU A 10 6.09 6.39 16.35
CA GLU A 10 6.94 6.26 17.55
C GLU A 10 7.42 4.82 17.78
N ASP A 11 6.49 3.85 17.79
CA ASP A 11 6.79 2.43 18.06
C ASP A 11 6.45 1.48 16.89
N ASN A 12 6.05 2.02 15.74
CA ASN A 12 5.59 1.21 14.61
C ASN A 12 6.21 1.70 13.31
N VAL A 13 6.79 0.76 12.55
CA VAL A 13 7.22 0.98 11.17
C VAL A 13 6.40 0.08 10.27
N PHE A 14 5.81 0.64 9.24
CA PHE A 14 5.05 -0.09 8.24
C PHE A 14 5.19 0.58 6.89
N GLY A 15 4.71 -0.07 5.84
CA GLY A 15 4.85 0.47 4.51
C GLY A 15 4.25 -0.40 3.43
N VAL A 16 4.60 -0.05 2.21
CA VAL A 16 4.18 -0.77 1.00
C VAL A 16 5.36 -0.91 0.04
N TYR A 17 5.47 -2.10 -0.53
CA TYR A 17 6.24 -2.33 -1.74
C TYR A 17 5.30 -2.18 -2.94
N MET A 18 5.67 -1.33 -3.90
CA MET A 18 4.96 -1.11 -5.14
C MET A 18 5.84 -1.56 -6.31
N ASN A 19 5.28 -2.41 -7.17
CA ASN A 19 5.97 -2.93 -8.36
C ASN A 19 6.14 -1.86 -9.47
N GLU A 20 5.46 -0.72 -9.34
CA GLU A 20 5.53 0.43 -10.24
C GLU A 20 5.64 1.74 -9.47
N PRO A 21 5.99 2.86 -10.15
CA PRO A 21 6.18 4.14 -9.48
C PRO A 21 4.92 4.64 -8.77
N ILE A 22 5.10 5.17 -7.56
CA ILE A 22 4.07 5.91 -6.83
C ILE A 22 3.98 7.30 -7.45
N VAL A 23 3.00 7.46 -8.34
CA VAL A 23 2.71 8.74 -9.01
C VAL A 23 1.22 9.05 -8.87
N ARG A 24 0.87 10.34 -8.96
CA ARG A 24 -0.51 10.79 -8.89
C ARG A 24 -1.29 10.20 -10.07
N HIS A 25 -2.37 9.50 -9.75
CA HIS A 25 -3.31 8.88 -10.69
C HIS A 25 -4.72 9.20 -10.19
N GLU A 26 -5.29 10.31 -10.66
CA GLU A 26 -6.62 10.75 -10.24
C GLU A 26 -7.69 9.77 -10.71
N GLY A 27 -8.56 9.34 -9.79
CA GLY A 27 -9.76 8.56 -10.10
C GLY A 27 -9.52 7.10 -10.47
N SER A 28 -8.28 6.59 -10.41
CA SER A 28 -7.97 5.20 -10.79
C SER A 28 -6.99 4.54 -9.83
N TYR A 29 -7.30 3.30 -9.46
CA TYR A 29 -6.33 2.45 -8.78
C TYR A 29 -5.25 1.97 -9.76
N PHE A 30 -4.03 1.85 -9.27
CA PHE A 30 -2.86 1.34 -10.00
C PHE A 30 -2.11 0.33 -9.13
N GLY A 31 -1.23 -0.46 -9.75
CA GLY A 31 -0.44 -1.53 -9.13
C GLY A 31 -0.79 -2.91 -9.67
N SER A 32 0.01 -3.90 -9.27
CA SER A 32 -0.23 -5.32 -9.57
C SER A 32 -0.25 -6.19 -8.30
N GLY A 33 -0.58 -7.47 -8.48
CA GLY A 33 -0.53 -8.48 -7.42
C GLY A 33 0.87 -8.73 -6.82
N GLU A 34 1.92 -8.16 -7.41
CA GLU A 34 3.27 -8.16 -6.86
C GLU A 34 3.45 -7.12 -5.74
N SER A 35 2.54 -6.15 -5.64
CA SER A 35 2.55 -5.15 -4.57
C SER A 35 2.03 -5.75 -3.25
N PHE A 36 2.63 -5.36 -2.13
CA PHE A 36 2.26 -5.86 -0.81
C PHE A 36 2.53 -4.83 0.29
N LEU A 37 1.70 -4.85 1.33
CA LEU A 37 1.93 -4.11 2.55
C LEU A 37 2.91 -4.87 3.44
N PHE A 38 3.61 -4.18 4.31
CA PHE A 38 4.44 -4.82 5.32
C PHE A 38 4.40 -4.04 6.64
N LYS A 39 4.66 -4.75 7.73
CA LYS A 39 4.91 -4.18 9.05
C LYS A 39 6.24 -4.69 9.58
N VAL A 40 6.98 -3.82 10.26
CA VAL A 40 8.19 -4.17 11.01
C VAL A 40 7.86 -4.09 12.49
N ASP A 41 8.12 -5.16 13.23
CA ASP A 41 7.93 -5.20 14.68
C ASP A 41 9.16 -4.68 15.46
N GLY A 42 9.04 -4.63 16.80
CA GLY A 42 10.12 -4.16 17.67
C GLY A 42 11.39 -5.01 17.61
N ASN A 43 11.30 -6.26 17.12
CA ASN A 43 12.45 -7.15 16.92
C ASN A 43 13.04 -7.01 15.51
N ARG A 44 12.62 -6.01 14.74
CA ARG A 44 12.98 -5.77 13.33
C ARG A 44 12.55 -6.90 12.40
N HIS A 45 11.59 -7.72 12.80
CA HIS A 45 11.04 -8.75 11.95
C HIS A 45 9.98 -8.14 11.02
N VAL A 46 10.11 -8.46 9.73
CA VAL A 46 9.25 -7.92 8.66
C VAL A 46 8.17 -8.94 8.32
N SER A 47 6.91 -8.55 8.53
CA SER A 47 5.73 -9.35 8.17
C SER A 47 5.09 -8.80 6.88
N PRO A 48 5.18 -9.53 5.75
CA PRO A 48 4.54 -9.13 4.51
C PRO A 48 3.07 -9.57 4.43
N TYR A 49 2.22 -8.68 3.93
CA TYR A 49 0.80 -8.90 3.66
C TYR A 49 0.57 -8.87 2.14
N LYS A 50 0.68 -10.05 1.52
CA LYS A 50 0.57 -10.21 0.07
C LYS A 50 -0.87 -10.07 -0.41
N TRP A 51 -1.03 -9.72 -1.68
CA TRP A 51 -2.32 -9.68 -2.33
C TRP A 51 -3.06 -11.02 -2.21
N THR A 52 -4.34 -10.95 -1.85
CA THR A 52 -5.18 -12.14 -1.62
C THR A 52 -5.95 -12.59 -2.87
N GLY A 53 -5.81 -11.90 -4.01
CA GLY A 53 -6.58 -12.20 -5.22
C GLY A 53 -8.03 -11.65 -5.23
N LYS A 54 -8.44 -10.88 -4.21
CA LYS A 54 -9.86 -10.49 -4.02
C LYS A 54 -10.33 -9.31 -4.90
N ASN A 55 -9.45 -8.36 -5.17
CA ASN A 55 -9.73 -7.17 -5.98
C ASN A 55 -8.42 -6.59 -6.55
N GLN A 56 -8.49 -5.60 -7.43
CA GLN A 56 -7.30 -4.94 -8.00
C GLN A 56 -7.07 -3.52 -7.46
N TYR A 57 -7.55 -3.25 -6.24
CA TYR A 57 -7.51 -1.91 -5.63
C TYR A 57 -6.21 -1.71 -4.84
N PHE A 58 -5.06 -1.77 -5.52
CA PHE A 58 -3.74 -1.79 -4.87
C PHE A 58 -3.31 -0.43 -4.32
N ALA A 59 -3.23 0.60 -5.15
CA ALA A 59 -2.86 1.96 -4.73
C ALA A 59 -3.77 3.00 -5.39
N LEU A 60 -4.10 4.05 -4.65
CA LEU A 60 -4.83 5.23 -5.13
C LEU A 60 -4.07 6.48 -4.68
N CYS A 61 -3.71 7.35 -5.60
CA CYS A 61 -2.93 8.55 -5.32
C CYS A 61 -3.64 9.77 -5.89
N GLU A 62 -4.38 10.46 -5.01
CA GLU A 62 -5.13 11.67 -5.30
C GLU A 62 -4.34 12.92 -4.90
N SER A 63 -4.85 14.11 -5.20
CA SER A 63 -4.20 15.38 -4.85
C SER A 63 -3.93 15.54 -3.35
N ASN A 64 -4.81 14.99 -2.52
CA ASN A 64 -4.85 15.26 -1.09
C ASN A 64 -4.47 14.05 -0.22
N PHE A 65 -4.41 12.86 -0.81
CA PHE A 65 -4.09 11.65 -0.08
C PHE A 65 -3.50 10.57 -0.97
N ILE A 66 -2.82 9.63 -0.34
CA ILE A 66 -2.44 8.36 -0.93
C ILE A 66 -2.98 7.23 -0.07
N SER A 67 -3.51 6.19 -0.72
CA SER A 67 -4.15 5.04 -0.10
C SER A 67 -3.66 3.75 -0.74
N PHE A 68 -3.56 2.68 0.05
CA PHE A 68 -3.16 1.35 -0.42
C PHE A 68 -4.12 0.28 0.14
N GLY A 69 -4.49 -0.69 -0.69
CA GLY A 69 -5.36 -1.81 -0.29
C GLY A 69 -6.83 -1.41 -0.10
N GLY A 70 -7.44 -0.81 -1.13
CA GLY A 70 -8.84 -0.39 -1.12
C GLY A 70 -9.86 -1.53 -1.34
N GLY A 71 -11.09 -1.15 -1.65
CA GLY A 71 -12.16 -2.09 -2.01
C GLY A 71 -13.29 -2.25 -1.01
N TYR A 72 -13.25 -1.53 0.10
CA TYR A 72 -14.39 -1.41 1.00
C TYR A 72 -15.00 -0.01 0.83
N VAL A 73 -16.24 0.05 0.34
CA VAL A 73 -17.06 1.27 0.37
C VAL A 73 -17.91 1.18 1.63
N PHE A 74 -17.75 2.11 2.57
CA PHE A 74 -18.73 2.30 3.64
C PHE A 74 -20.02 2.83 3.00
N SER A 75 -21.00 1.96 2.75
CA SER A 75 -22.38 2.42 2.57
C SER A 75 -22.90 2.87 3.93
N HIS A 76 -23.14 4.17 4.10
CA HIS A 76 -23.97 4.66 5.20
C HIS A 76 -25.41 4.22 4.99
#